data_AF-A0A519T6A5-F1
#
_entry.id   AF-A0A519T6A5-F1
#
_cell.length_a   1.000
_cell.length_b   1.000
_cell.length_c   1.000
_cell.angle_alpha   90.00
_cell.angle_beta   90.00
_cell.angle_gamma   90.00
#
_symmetry.space_group_name_H-M   'P 1'
#
loop_
_entity.id
_entity.type
_entity.pdbx_description
1 polymer ?
#
loop_
_entity_poly.entity_id
_entity_poly.type
_entity_poly.pdbx_seq_one_letter_code
_entity_poly.pdbx_strand_id
1 'polypeptide(L)'
;MKLTLRTLGAGLGLAAAPALAQAQDLTNAGASITVQPGTTIYIGAGGLANPSGTLTNAGSLRVDGPLTNAGTLDLSTGTVEVAGHQG
;
A
#
# COMPACT_ATOMS: atom_id res chain seq x y z
N MET A 1 24.77 -45.87 -14.53
CA MET A 1 23.34 -45.83 -14.92
C MET A 1 23.07 -44.46 -15.53
N LYS A 2 22.83 -44.38 -16.84
CA LYS A 2 22.71 -43.10 -17.58
C LYS A 2 21.23 -42.76 -17.71
N LEU A 3 20.79 -41.72 -17.01
CA LEU A 3 19.40 -41.27 -17.07
C LEU A 3 19.18 -40.46 -18.35
N THR A 4 18.26 -40.91 -19.20
CA THR A 4 17.90 -40.22 -20.45
C THR A 4 16.55 -39.52 -20.24
N LEU A 5 16.53 -38.20 -20.35
CA LEU A 5 15.30 -37.40 -20.21
C LEU A 5 14.55 -37.42 -21.55
N ARG A 6 13.37 -38.03 -21.58
CA ARG A 6 12.46 -38.01 -22.73
C ARG A 6 11.42 -36.91 -22.53
N THR A 7 11.51 -35.86 -23.34
CA THR A 7 10.53 -34.77 -23.39
C THR A 7 9.21 -35.31 -23.94
N LEU A 8 8.17 -35.38 -23.09
CA LEU A 8 6.79 -35.59 -23.51
C LEU A 8 6.19 -34.22 -23.84
N GLY A 9 5.76 -34.05 -25.09
CA GLY A 9 5.11 -32.85 -25.57
C GLY A 9 3.77 -32.61 -24.87
N ALA A 10 3.72 -31.55 -24.09
CA ALA A 10 2.58 -30.65 -23.98
C ALA A 10 3.20 -29.31 -23.59
N GLY A 11 3.40 -28.44 -24.58
CA GLY A 11 3.91 -27.09 -24.34
C GLY A 11 2.89 -26.32 -23.51
N LEU A 12 2.98 -26.42 -22.19
CA LEU A 12 2.42 -25.43 -21.29
C LEU A 12 3.32 -24.21 -21.45
N GLY A 13 3.00 -23.38 -22.45
CA GLY A 13 3.57 -22.06 -22.56
C GLY A 13 3.25 -21.33 -21.27
N LEU A 14 4.24 -21.20 -20.39
CA LEU A 14 4.14 -20.35 -19.23
C LEU A 14 4.17 -18.91 -19.74
N ALA A 15 3.03 -18.46 -20.26
CA ALA A 15 2.81 -17.06 -20.58
C ALA A 15 2.87 -16.33 -19.24
N ALA A 16 4.04 -15.78 -18.92
CA ALA A 16 4.18 -14.80 -17.87
C ALA A 16 3.38 -13.57 -18.29
N ALA A 17 2.08 -13.57 -17.99
CA ALA A 17 1.32 -12.33 -17.99
C ALA A 17 2.04 -11.40 -17.00
N PRO A 18 2.35 -10.14 -17.37
CA PRO A 18 2.86 -9.21 -16.40
C PRO A 18 1.82 -9.13 -15.27
N ALA A 19 2.23 -9.43 -14.04
CA ALA A 19 1.38 -9.19 -12.90
C ALA A 19 1.05 -7.69 -12.92
N LEU A 20 -0.20 -7.34 -13.20
CA LEU A 20 -0.68 -5.98 -13.09
C LEU A 20 -0.52 -5.61 -11.61
N ALA A 21 0.47 -4.76 -11.30
CA ALA A 21 0.65 -4.25 -9.96
C ALA A 21 -0.59 -3.42 -9.61
N GLN A 22 -1.49 -3.99 -8.83
CA GLN A 22 -2.64 -3.28 -8.32
C GLN A 22 -2.18 -2.36 -7.19
N ALA A 23 -2.70 -1.14 -7.20
CA ALA A 23 -2.55 -0.22 -6.08
C ALA A 23 -3.10 -0.87 -4.80
N GLN A 24 -2.40 -0.70 -3.68
CA GLN A 24 -2.78 -1.28 -2.40
C GLN A 24 -3.26 -0.18 -1.46
N ASP A 25 -4.45 -0.39 -0.90
CA ASP A 25 -4.99 0.50 0.12
C ASP A 25 -4.38 0.16 1.49
N LEU A 26 -4.11 1.20 2.28
CA LEU A 26 -3.84 1.06 3.70
C LEU A 26 -5.13 1.33 4.48
N THR A 27 -5.65 0.33 5.18
CA THR A 27 -6.85 0.46 6.01
C THR A 27 -6.51 0.30 7.49
N ASN A 28 -6.87 1.30 8.31
CA ASN A 28 -6.78 1.26 9.76
C ASN A 28 -8.19 1.20 10.41
N ALA A 29 -8.73 -0.01 10.53
CA ALA A 29 -10.09 -0.24 11.02
C ALA A 29 -10.11 -0.61 12.52
N GLY A 30 -9.62 0.31 13.36
CA GLY A 30 -9.69 0.18 14.83
C GLY A 30 -8.36 -0.08 15.53
N ALA A 31 -7.24 -0.08 14.79
CA ALA A 31 -5.90 -0.14 15.36
C ALA A 31 -5.27 1.26 15.49
N SER A 32 -4.02 1.29 15.94
CA SER A 32 -3.21 2.51 16.01
C SER A 32 -2.07 2.47 15.01
N ILE A 33 -1.93 3.54 14.23
CA ILE A 33 -0.76 3.81 13.40
C ILE A 33 -0.07 5.05 13.98
N THR A 34 1.23 4.93 14.25
CA THR A 34 2.05 6.06 14.72
C THR A 34 3.20 6.32 13.75
N VAL A 35 3.24 7.53 13.18
CA VAL A 35 4.36 8.02 12.38
C VAL A 35 5.23 8.90 13.27
N GLN A 36 6.44 8.42 13.57
CA GLN A 36 7.37 9.11 14.46
C GLN A 36 8.06 10.30 13.76
N PRO A 37 8.63 11.26 14.52
CA PRO A 37 9.43 12.33 13.95
C PRO A 37 10.58 11.80 13.08
N GLY A 38 10.82 12.45 11.94
CA GLY A 38 11.82 12.03 10.96
C GLY A 38 11.41 10.85 10.07
N THR A 39 10.24 10.24 10.31
CA THR A 39 9.70 9.17 9.44
C THR A 39 8.89 9.77 8.30
N THR A 40 9.04 9.18 7.10
CA THR A 40 8.14 9.41 5.97
C THR A 40 7.38 8.13 5.66
N ILE A 41 6.04 8.21 5.58
CA ILE A 41 5.20 7.18 4.98
C ILE A 41 4.69 7.73 3.65
N TYR A 42 4.90 6.96 2.58
CA TYR A 42 4.37 7.25 1.25
C TYR A 42 3.38 6.16 0.85
N ILE A 43 2.14 6.58 0.63
CA ILE A 43 1.07 5.74 0.10
C ILE A 43 0.84 6.21 -1.34
N GLY A 44 1.16 5.33 -2.29
CA GLY A 44 1.11 5.65 -3.72
C GLY A 44 -0.32 5.78 -4.25
N ALA A 45 -0.60 5.22 -5.42
CA ALA A 45 -1.93 5.32 -6.04
C ALA A 45 -3.06 4.65 -5.24
N GLY A 46 -2.74 3.83 -4.23
CA GLY A 46 -3.70 3.28 -3.29
C GLY A 46 -4.14 4.32 -2.26
N GLY A 47 -5.30 4.11 -1.66
CA GLY A 47 -5.86 5.02 -0.68
C GLY A 47 -5.38 4.77 0.75
N LEU A 48 -5.62 5.76 1.61
CA LEU A 48 -5.61 5.61 3.06
C LEU A 48 -7.05 5.71 3.59
N ALA A 49 -7.50 4.66 4.26
CA ALA A 49 -8.78 4.65 4.95
C ALA A 49 -8.57 4.46 6.46
N ASN A 50 -9.01 5.42 7.27
CA ASN A 50 -9.06 5.30 8.73
C ASN A 50 -10.51 5.43 9.22
N PRO A 51 -11.35 4.39 9.06
CA PRO A 51 -12.77 4.46 9.40
C PRO A 51 -13.04 4.49 10.91
N SER A 52 -12.18 3.87 11.72
CA SER A 52 -12.38 3.76 13.17
C SER A 52 -11.09 3.65 13.99
N GLY A 53 -9.90 3.71 13.37
CA GLY A 53 -8.62 3.64 14.06
C GLY A 53 -8.10 5.00 14.54
N THR A 54 -6.93 4.96 15.20
CA THR A 54 -6.15 6.14 15.56
C THR A 54 -4.93 6.26 14.66
N LEU A 55 -4.75 7.42 14.03
CA LEU A 55 -3.57 7.79 13.28
C LEU A 55 -2.90 8.98 13.97
N THR A 56 -1.74 8.75 14.57
CA THR A 56 -0.89 9.79 15.15
C THR A 56 0.30 10.02 14.23
N ASN A 57 0.51 11.26 13.79
CA ASN A 57 1.58 11.59 12.86
C ASN A 57 2.41 12.76 13.36
N ALA A 58 3.65 12.52 13.73
CA ALA A 58 4.65 13.55 14.04
C ALA A 58 5.75 13.64 12.96
N GLY A 59 5.64 12.86 11.88
CA GLY A 59 6.55 12.84 10.74
C GLY A 59 5.89 13.39 9.48
N SER A 60 6.16 12.80 8.32
CA SER A 60 5.53 13.13 7.04
C SER A 60 4.72 11.95 6.52
N LEU A 61 3.46 12.21 6.19
CA LEU A 61 2.58 11.25 5.54
C LEU A 61 2.13 11.82 4.20
N ARG A 62 2.49 11.17 3.10
CA ARG A 62 2.04 11.53 1.76
C ARG A 62 1.12 10.44 1.23
N VAL A 63 -0.03 10.85 0.72
CA VAL A 63 -1.02 9.96 0.10
C VAL A 63 -1.37 10.50 -1.29
N ASP A 64 -1.12 9.69 -2.32
CA ASP A 64 -1.38 10.04 -3.72
C ASP A 64 -2.71 9.46 -4.21
N GLY A 65 -3.28 8.47 -3.50
CA GLY A 65 -4.64 7.99 -3.68
C GLY A 65 -5.66 8.71 -2.78
N PRO A 66 -6.91 8.21 -2.73
CA PRO A 66 -7.95 8.76 -1.86
C PRO A 66 -7.57 8.69 -0.38
N LEU A 67 -7.86 9.75 0.39
CA LEU A 67 -7.71 9.75 1.84
C LEU A 67 -9.08 9.94 2.51
N THR A 68 -9.48 8.99 3.33
CA THR A 68 -10.70 9.07 4.15
C THR A 68 -10.37 8.83 5.62
N ASN A 69 -10.94 9.64 6.50
CA ASN A 69 -10.74 9.52 7.94
C ASN A 69 -12.04 9.81 8.69
N ALA A 70 -12.64 8.77 9.26
CA ALA A 70 -13.76 8.87 10.20
C ALA A 70 -13.33 8.52 11.65
N GLY A 71 -12.15 7.93 11.83
CA GLY A 71 -11.50 7.71 13.13
C GLY A 71 -10.71 8.93 13.63
N THR A 72 -9.80 8.71 14.55
CA THR A 72 -8.97 9.77 15.15
C THR A 72 -7.75 10.08 14.28
N LEU A 73 -7.52 11.37 14.01
CA LEU A 73 -6.30 11.89 13.41
C LEU A 73 -5.66 12.92 14.35
N ASP A 74 -4.45 12.63 14.82
CA ASP A 74 -3.62 13.54 15.60
C ASP A 74 -2.36 13.86 14.80
N LEU A 75 -2.19 15.12 14.42
CA LEU A 75 -1.05 15.56 13.61
C LEU A 75 0.13 16.05 14.42
N SER A 76 0.10 16.07 15.76
CA SER A 76 1.21 16.55 16.60
C SER A 76 1.98 17.73 15.96
N THR A 77 3.22 17.51 15.51
CA THR A 77 4.03 18.44 14.70
C THR A 77 4.26 17.98 13.25
N GLY A 78 3.64 16.88 12.83
CA GLY A 78 3.82 16.28 11.51
C GLY A 78 2.99 16.92 10.40
N THR A 79 3.19 16.43 9.18
CA THR A 79 2.48 16.88 7.98
C THR A 79 1.74 15.74 7.29
N VAL A 80 0.56 16.05 6.76
CA VAL A 80 -0.15 15.19 5.82
C VAL A 80 -0.28 15.94 4.49
N GLU A 81 0.26 15.35 3.44
CA GLU A 81 0.07 15.80 2.07
C GLU A 81 -0.88 14.83 1.36
N VAL A 82 -1.99 15.34 0.86
CA VAL A 82 -2.84 14.62 -0.10
C VAL A 82 -2.54 15.20 -1.47
N ALA A 83 -1.69 14.49 -2.23
CA ALA A 83 -1.45 14.85 -3.61
C ALA A 83 -2.71 14.44 -4.38
N GLY A 84 -3.54 15.44 -4.71
CA GLY A 84 -4.91 15.25 -5.16
C GLY A 84 -5.11 14.05 -6.08
N HIS A 85 -6.11 13.23 -5.74
CA HIS A 85 -6.59 12.16 -6.59
C HIS A 85 -7.05 12.77 -7.92
N GLN A 86 -6.33 12.50 -9.01
CA GLN A 86 -6.87 12.71 -10.36
C GLN A 86 -7.90 11.61 -10.61
N GLY A 87 -9.11 11.80 -10.07
CA GLY A 87 -10.31 11.03 -10.38
C GLY A 87 -11.19 11.81 -11.32
#